data_AF-A0A7L4ZJU3-F1
#
_entry.id   AF-A0A7L4ZJU3-F1
#
_cell.length_a   1.000
_cell.length_b   1.000
_cell.length_c   1.000
_cell.angle_alpha   90.00
_cell.angle_beta   90.00
_cell.angle_gamma   90.00
#
_symmetry.space_group_name_H-M   'P 1'
#
loop_
_entity.id
_entity.type
_entity.pdbx_description
1 polymer ?
#
loop_
_entity_poly.entity_id
_entity_poly.type
_entity_poly.pdbx_seq_one_letter_code
_entity_poly.pdbx_strand_id
1 'polypeptide(L)'
;MKQDYYETLGITKGASAAEIKKAYRKKAIQYHPDKNPDDKGAEEMFKKAAEAYEVLSDENKKARYDQYGHAAFENGGGFSGGGGFGGGMNMDDIFSQFGDIFGGGFGGGGGFSGFGGSGGSRQRRVKGSNLRIRVKLTLEEIANGVEKKVKVRRKVQAEGVSYKTCETCQGSGQMTRITNTILGRMQTSTTCSSCGGAGQTINKRPAGADGQGLKVTEETVLIKIPPGVVEGMQLKVTGKGNEAPGQHGVSGDLLVAIEEKDHEFLKREGDNLHYDLYISFSEAALGSSKEIDTVTGKVRIKVESGVQSGKILRLRGKGIPSINGYGKGDLLVHINVWTPKTLTSEQKSFFEKMADDENFIPNPEKSDKSFFEKVKDMFS
;
A
#
# COMPACT_ATOMS: atom_id res chain seq x y z
N MET A 1 -29.83 -32.79 -18.51
CA MET A 1 -29.92 -31.72 -19.53
C MET A 1 -28.90 -30.66 -19.14
N LYS A 2 -27.97 -30.29 -20.03
CA LYS A 2 -26.97 -29.26 -19.72
C LYS A 2 -27.65 -27.90 -19.59
N GLN A 3 -27.24 -27.10 -18.60
CA GLN A 3 -27.78 -25.77 -18.36
C GLN A 3 -27.43 -24.83 -19.52
N ASP A 4 -28.30 -23.90 -19.87
CA ASP A 4 -28.05 -22.95 -20.95
C ASP A 4 -26.86 -22.02 -20.61
N TYR A 5 -25.99 -21.73 -21.58
CA TYR A 5 -24.79 -20.91 -21.35
C TYR A 5 -25.13 -19.45 -21.04
N TYR A 6 -26.23 -18.91 -21.59
CA TYR A 6 -26.71 -17.57 -21.24
C TYR A 6 -27.24 -17.53 -19.81
N GLU A 7 -27.98 -18.58 -19.39
CA GLU A 7 -28.43 -18.71 -18.00
C GLU A 7 -27.28 -18.87 -17.01
N THR A 8 -26.25 -19.63 -17.39
CA THR A 8 -25.05 -19.85 -16.58
C THR A 8 -24.31 -18.54 -16.29
N LEU A 9 -24.22 -17.67 -17.29
CA LEU A 9 -23.65 -16.32 -17.14
C LEU A 9 -24.65 -15.30 -16.56
N GLY A 10 -25.93 -15.62 -16.50
CA GLY A 10 -27.00 -14.74 -16.01
C GLY A 10 -27.32 -13.59 -16.97
N ILE A 11 -27.30 -13.87 -18.27
CA ILE A 11 -27.56 -12.90 -19.34
C ILE A 11 -28.65 -13.44 -20.29
N THR A 12 -29.21 -12.57 -21.12
CA THR A 12 -30.22 -12.94 -22.12
C THR A 12 -29.59 -13.34 -23.45
N LYS A 13 -30.25 -14.24 -24.19
CA LYS A 13 -29.88 -14.56 -25.58
C LYS A 13 -29.93 -13.28 -26.43
N GLY A 14 -28.85 -12.99 -27.15
CA GLY A 14 -28.67 -11.72 -27.87
C GLY A 14 -27.74 -10.70 -27.19
N ALA A 15 -27.20 -11.02 -26.01
CA ALA A 15 -26.19 -10.18 -25.36
C ALA A 15 -24.98 -9.89 -26.27
N SER A 16 -24.48 -8.66 -26.20
CA SER A 16 -23.27 -8.23 -26.89
C SER A 16 -22.01 -8.88 -26.31
N ALA A 17 -20.92 -8.94 -27.09
CA ALA A 17 -19.63 -9.47 -26.61
C ALA A 17 -19.13 -8.77 -25.33
N ALA A 18 -19.40 -7.47 -25.20
CA ALA A 18 -19.06 -6.69 -24.01
C ALA A 18 -19.87 -7.13 -22.78
N GLU A 19 -21.15 -7.43 -22.94
CA GLU A 19 -22.03 -7.92 -21.86
C GLU A 19 -21.66 -9.33 -21.42
N ILE A 20 -21.37 -10.23 -22.38
CA ILE A 20 -20.88 -11.59 -22.12
C ILE A 20 -19.58 -11.54 -21.30
N LYS A 21 -18.62 -10.70 -21.71
CA LYS A 21 -17.35 -10.52 -20.97
C LYS A 21 -17.54 -9.90 -19.59
N LYS A 22 -18.53 -9.02 -19.41
CA LYS A 22 -18.84 -8.42 -18.10
C LYS A 22 -19.50 -9.43 -17.16
N ALA A 23 -20.42 -10.23 -17.67
CA ALA A 23 -21.10 -11.28 -16.93
C ALA A 23 -20.14 -12.38 -16.47
N TYR A 24 -19.27 -12.84 -17.36
CA TYR A 24 -18.21 -13.80 -17.02
C TYR A 24 -17.29 -13.26 -15.91
N ARG A 25 -16.83 -12.01 -16.01
CA ARG A 25 -16.02 -11.39 -14.94
C ARG A 25 -16.71 -11.39 -13.58
N LYS A 26 -18.01 -11.10 -13.54
CA LYS A 26 -18.78 -11.09 -12.30
C LYS A 26 -18.84 -12.49 -11.68
N LYS A 27 -19.08 -13.51 -12.50
CA LYS A 27 -19.14 -14.92 -12.07
C LYS A 27 -17.76 -15.46 -11.67
N ALA A 28 -16.71 -15.12 -12.42
CA ALA A 28 -15.33 -15.51 -12.14
C ALA A 28 -14.82 -14.94 -10.81
N ILE A 29 -15.15 -13.69 -10.49
CA ILE A 29 -14.81 -13.08 -9.18
C ILE A 29 -15.67 -13.70 -8.07
N GLN A 30 -16.95 -13.98 -8.33
CA GLN A 30 -17.86 -14.54 -7.34
C GLN A 30 -17.45 -15.95 -6.92
N TYR A 31 -17.00 -16.78 -7.87
CA TYR A 31 -16.63 -18.18 -7.65
C TYR A 31 -15.11 -18.41 -7.67
N HIS A 32 -14.32 -17.37 -7.42
CA HIS A 32 -12.85 -17.49 -7.40
C HIS A 32 -12.39 -18.36 -6.21
N PRO A 33 -11.42 -19.27 -6.38
CA PRO A 33 -10.90 -20.11 -5.28
C PRO A 33 -10.36 -19.30 -4.10
N ASP A 34 -9.63 -18.21 -4.35
CA ASP A 34 -9.14 -17.32 -3.27
C ASP A 34 -10.25 -16.74 -2.39
N LYS A 35 -11.46 -16.54 -2.93
CA LYS A 35 -12.61 -16.04 -2.18
C LYS A 35 -13.48 -17.14 -1.59
N ASN A 36 -13.37 -18.35 -2.12
CA ASN A 36 -14.14 -19.52 -1.72
C ASN A 36 -13.20 -20.73 -1.56
N PRO A 37 -12.24 -20.68 -0.61
CA PRO A 37 -11.33 -21.79 -0.38
C PRO A 37 -12.12 -23.04 0.04
N ASP A 38 -11.75 -24.19 -0.54
CA ASP A 38 -12.33 -25.52 -0.28
C ASP A 38 -13.82 -25.70 -0.63
N ASP A 39 -14.44 -24.77 -1.35
CA ASP A 39 -15.83 -24.89 -1.82
C ASP A 39 -15.90 -25.56 -3.21
N LYS A 40 -16.21 -26.86 -3.21
CA LYS A 40 -16.41 -27.66 -4.43
C LYS A 40 -17.58 -27.16 -5.30
N GLY A 41 -18.58 -26.53 -4.71
CA GLY A 41 -19.71 -25.95 -5.43
C GLY A 41 -19.31 -24.68 -6.20
N ALA A 42 -18.48 -23.84 -5.59
CA ALA A 42 -17.91 -22.67 -6.26
C ALA A 42 -17.00 -23.08 -7.43
N GLU A 43 -16.18 -24.12 -7.24
CA GLU A 43 -15.34 -24.67 -8.32
C GLU A 43 -16.18 -25.17 -9.51
N GLU A 44 -17.26 -25.91 -9.27
CA GLU A 44 -18.14 -26.41 -10.33
C GLU A 44 -18.82 -25.27 -11.09
N MET A 45 -19.27 -24.23 -10.38
CA MET A 45 -19.87 -23.04 -10.98
C MET A 45 -18.85 -22.21 -11.78
N PHE A 46 -17.60 -22.15 -11.33
CA PHE A 46 -16.51 -21.50 -12.05
C PHE A 46 -16.22 -22.21 -13.38
N LYS A 47 -16.12 -23.55 -13.37
CA LYS A 47 -15.93 -24.36 -14.59
C LYS A 47 -17.05 -24.15 -15.60
N LYS A 48 -18.31 -24.20 -15.15
CA LYS A 48 -19.48 -23.94 -16.01
C LYS A 48 -19.47 -22.53 -16.61
N ALA A 49 -19.08 -21.52 -15.83
CA ALA A 49 -18.97 -20.14 -16.32
C ALA A 49 -17.84 -19.96 -17.34
N ALA A 50 -16.71 -20.67 -17.17
CA ALA A 50 -15.60 -20.65 -18.12
C ALA A 50 -15.99 -21.31 -19.46
N GLU A 51 -16.65 -22.47 -19.40
CA GLU A 51 -17.18 -23.16 -20.59
C GLU A 51 -18.18 -22.28 -21.36
N ALA A 52 -19.11 -21.65 -20.64
CA ALA A 52 -20.07 -20.72 -21.23
C ALA A 52 -19.38 -19.53 -21.92
N TYR A 53 -18.33 -18.98 -21.30
CA TYR A 53 -17.59 -17.86 -21.89
C TYR A 53 -16.79 -18.28 -23.12
N GLU A 54 -16.18 -19.47 -23.13
CA GLU A 54 -15.42 -19.95 -24.30
C GLU A 54 -16.31 -20.08 -25.54
N VAL A 55 -17.53 -20.58 -25.37
CA VAL A 55 -18.49 -20.74 -26.47
C VAL A 55 -19.10 -19.40 -26.87
N LEU A 56 -19.49 -18.56 -25.91
CA LEU A 56 -20.20 -17.30 -26.20
C LEU A 56 -19.29 -16.13 -26.57
N SER A 57 -17.99 -16.18 -26.27
CA SER A 57 -17.03 -15.11 -26.60
C SER A 57 -16.54 -15.13 -28.04
N ASP A 58 -16.56 -16.29 -28.69
CA ASP A 58 -16.20 -16.46 -30.11
C ASP A 58 -17.47 -16.38 -30.97
N GLU A 59 -17.50 -15.48 -31.96
CA GLU A 59 -18.69 -15.24 -32.78
C GLU A 59 -19.14 -16.49 -33.56
N ASN A 60 -18.20 -17.35 -34.01
CA ASN A 60 -18.50 -18.56 -34.74
C ASN A 60 -19.00 -19.69 -33.83
N LYS A 61 -18.44 -19.82 -32.62
CA LYS A 61 -18.94 -20.77 -31.61
C LYS A 61 -20.31 -20.34 -31.08
N LYS A 62 -20.50 -19.05 -30.81
CA LYS A 62 -21.78 -18.48 -30.38
C LYS A 62 -22.88 -18.71 -31.43
N ALA A 63 -22.60 -18.44 -32.71
CA ALA A 63 -23.59 -18.66 -33.77
C ALA A 63 -24.01 -20.14 -33.88
N ARG A 64 -23.08 -21.08 -33.74
CA ARG A 64 -23.38 -22.52 -33.73
C ARG A 64 -24.19 -22.94 -32.50
N TYR A 65 -23.84 -22.42 -31.33
CA TYR A 65 -24.61 -22.65 -30.10
C TYR A 65 -26.04 -22.10 -30.22
N ASP A 66 -26.19 -20.90 -30.79
CA ASP A 66 -27.50 -20.26 -30.94
C ASP A 66 -28.43 -21.04 -31.89
N GLN A 67 -27.86 -21.78 -32.85
CA GLN A 67 -28.57 -22.58 -33.85
C GLN A 67 -28.86 -24.02 -33.41
N TYR A 68 -27.90 -24.69 -32.76
CA TYR A 68 -27.98 -26.14 -32.47
C TYR A 68 -27.90 -26.47 -30.97
N GLY A 69 -27.76 -25.47 -30.11
CA GLY A 69 -27.60 -25.64 -28.66
C GLY A 69 -26.35 -26.45 -28.31
N HIS A 70 -26.40 -27.16 -27.19
CA HIS A 70 -25.30 -28.02 -26.71
C HIS A 70 -24.93 -29.15 -27.68
N ALA A 71 -25.87 -29.59 -28.52
CA ALA A 71 -25.64 -30.65 -29.51
C ALA A 71 -24.63 -30.25 -30.61
N ALA A 72 -24.39 -28.94 -30.79
CA ALA A 72 -23.40 -28.41 -31.74
C ALA A 72 -21.96 -28.88 -31.43
N PHE A 73 -21.71 -29.32 -30.20
CA PHE A 73 -20.38 -29.67 -29.70
C PHE A 73 -20.28 -31.12 -29.19
N GLU A 74 -21.34 -31.94 -29.32
CA GLU A 74 -21.37 -33.32 -28.83
C GLU A 74 -21.00 -34.38 -29.90
N ASN A 75 -21.14 -34.05 -31.19
CA ASN A 75 -20.69 -34.91 -32.28
C ASN A 75 -19.47 -34.26 -32.96
N GLY A 76 -18.28 -34.84 -32.78
CA GLY A 76 -16.98 -34.31 -33.21
C GLY A 76 -16.81 -34.06 -34.73
N GLY A 77 -17.54 -33.10 -35.27
CA GLY A 77 -17.52 -32.70 -36.67
C GLY A 77 -17.00 -31.29 -36.87
N GLY A 78 -15.71 -31.17 -37.22
CA GLY A 78 -15.18 -30.11 -38.06
C GLY A 78 -14.84 -28.76 -37.41
N PHE A 79 -13.64 -28.64 -36.83
CA PHE A 79 -12.61 -27.74 -37.38
C PHE A 79 -11.22 -28.06 -36.80
N SER A 80 -10.31 -28.41 -37.70
CA SER A 80 -8.86 -28.44 -37.51
C SER A 80 -8.36 -27.00 -37.36
N GLY A 81 -7.94 -26.61 -36.16
CA GLY A 81 -7.27 -25.32 -35.93
C GLY A 81 -7.32 -24.87 -34.47
N GLY A 82 -6.48 -25.48 -33.63
CA GLY A 82 -6.12 -24.95 -32.31
C GLY A 82 -7.09 -25.29 -31.16
N GLY A 83 -6.76 -26.33 -30.40
CA GLY A 83 -7.14 -26.49 -28.99
C GLY A 83 -8.63 -26.65 -28.68
N GLY A 84 -9.26 -27.72 -29.18
CA GLY A 84 -10.63 -28.10 -28.83
C GLY A 84 -10.68 -29.24 -27.80
N PHE A 85 -11.15 -28.89 -26.60
CA PHE A 85 -11.78 -29.66 -25.53
C PHE A 85 -12.06 -31.18 -25.72
N GLY A 86 -10.99 -31.98 -25.74
CA GLY A 86 -11.05 -33.44 -25.59
C GLY A 86 -10.14 -34.00 -24.49
N GLY A 87 -9.41 -33.14 -23.78
CA GLY A 87 -8.54 -33.51 -22.65
C GLY A 87 -8.77 -32.52 -21.53
N GLY A 88 -8.88 -33.01 -20.30
CA GLY A 88 -9.25 -32.23 -19.12
C GLY A 88 -8.50 -30.91 -19.04
N MET A 89 -9.25 -29.80 -19.11
CA MET A 89 -8.76 -28.47 -18.73
C MET A 89 -8.36 -28.57 -17.26
N ASN A 90 -7.06 -28.57 -16.99
CA ASN A 90 -6.57 -28.47 -15.63
C ASN A 90 -6.88 -27.08 -15.10
N MET A 91 -7.17 -26.99 -13.80
CA MET A 91 -7.50 -25.73 -13.13
C MET A 91 -6.45 -24.65 -13.45
N ASP A 92 -5.17 -25.04 -13.47
CA ASP A 92 -4.03 -24.17 -13.76
C ASP A 92 -4.03 -23.58 -15.19
N ASP A 93 -4.57 -24.29 -16.19
CA ASP A 93 -4.68 -23.79 -17.57
C ASP A 93 -5.81 -22.76 -17.72
N ILE A 94 -6.90 -22.94 -16.98
CA ILE A 94 -8.00 -21.95 -16.94
C ILE A 94 -7.53 -20.67 -16.21
N PHE A 95 -6.73 -20.82 -15.15
CA PHE A 95 -6.18 -19.69 -14.41
C PHE A 95 -5.05 -18.98 -15.16
N SER A 96 -4.21 -19.69 -15.90
CA SER A 96 -3.17 -19.08 -16.75
C SER A 96 -3.80 -18.29 -17.91
N GLN A 97 -4.85 -18.84 -18.54
CA GLN A 97 -5.61 -18.12 -19.57
C GLN A 97 -6.37 -16.91 -18.99
N PHE A 98 -6.79 -16.98 -17.72
CA PHE A 98 -7.30 -15.82 -16.98
C PHE A 98 -6.19 -14.80 -16.69
N GLY A 99 -4.98 -15.25 -16.36
CA GLY A 99 -3.78 -14.44 -16.21
C GLY A 99 -3.34 -13.73 -17.49
N ASP A 100 -3.48 -14.35 -18.65
CA ASP A 100 -3.15 -13.70 -19.93
C ASP A 100 -4.26 -12.78 -20.45
N ILE A 101 -5.54 -13.09 -20.17
CA ILE A 101 -6.69 -12.26 -20.57
C ILE A 101 -6.93 -11.09 -19.59
N PHE A 102 -6.55 -11.23 -18.31
CA PHE A 102 -6.82 -10.25 -17.24
C PHE A 102 -5.59 -9.81 -16.41
N GLY A 103 -4.47 -10.51 -16.47
CA GLY A 103 -3.19 -10.12 -15.85
C GLY A 103 -2.47 -8.97 -16.56
N GLY A 104 -3.07 -8.41 -17.61
CA GLY A 104 -2.74 -7.08 -18.14
C GLY A 104 -3.47 -5.91 -17.46
N GLY A 105 -4.13 -6.11 -16.30
CA GLY A 105 -5.15 -5.17 -15.87
C GLY A 105 -5.44 -5.03 -14.38
N PHE A 106 -4.49 -5.24 -13.45
CA PHE A 106 -4.65 -4.69 -12.09
C PHE A 106 -3.31 -4.54 -11.35
N GLY A 107 -2.44 -3.66 -11.85
CA GLY A 107 -1.18 -3.35 -11.16
C GLY A 107 -0.33 -2.32 -11.90
N GLY A 108 -0.69 -1.04 -11.80
CA GLY A 108 0.24 0.07 -12.01
C GLY A 108 0.97 0.16 -13.36
N GLY A 109 0.34 0.77 -14.36
CA GLY A 109 1.03 1.48 -15.44
C GLY A 109 1.63 0.64 -16.58
N GLY A 110 1.02 0.75 -17.77
CA GLY A 110 1.73 0.60 -19.05
C GLY A 110 1.56 -0.74 -19.79
N GLY A 111 0.70 -0.74 -20.82
CA GLY A 111 0.87 -1.50 -22.05
C GLY A 111 0.40 -2.96 -22.06
N PHE A 112 -0.65 -3.26 -22.83
CA PHE A 112 -0.46 -3.89 -24.14
C PHE A 112 -1.70 -3.70 -25.01
N SER A 113 -1.50 -3.02 -26.14
CA SER A 113 -2.39 -3.03 -27.29
C SER A 113 -2.35 -4.43 -27.92
N GLY A 114 -3.51 -5.07 -28.00
CA GLY A 114 -3.77 -6.17 -28.92
C GLY A 114 -4.99 -5.82 -29.76
N PHE A 115 -4.74 -5.49 -31.03
CA PHE A 115 -5.68 -5.48 -32.16
C PHE A 115 -6.87 -4.49 -32.16
N GLY A 116 -6.75 -3.46 -33.01
CA GLY A 116 -7.91 -2.75 -33.56
C GLY A 116 -7.77 -1.24 -33.70
N GLY A 117 -7.21 -0.78 -34.83
CA GLY A 117 -7.66 0.44 -35.51
C GLY A 117 -7.26 1.83 -34.99
N SER A 118 -6.68 2.60 -35.91
CA SER A 118 -6.58 4.07 -35.96
C SER A 118 -5.38 4.73 -35.26
N GLY A 119 -4.52 5.30 -36.10
CA GLY A 119 -3.33 6.06 -35.74
C GLY A 119 -3.67 7.33 -34.96
N GLY A 120 -3.53 7.26 -33.64
CA GLY A 120 -3.24 8.41 -32.81
C GLY A 120 -1.81 8.30 -32.32
N SER A 121 -0.89 9.07 -32.92
CA SER A 121 0.40 9.37 -32.31
C SER A 121 0.16 10.09 -30.99
N ARG A 122 -0.11 9.36 -29.90
CA ARG A 122 -0.11 9.93 -28.55
C ARG A 122 1.35 10.17 -28.20
N GLN A 123 1.80 11.36 -28.57
CA GLN A 123 3.09 11.93 -28.20
C GLN A 123 3.31 11.66 -26.71
N ARG A 124 4.32 10.84 -26.39
CA ARG A 124 4.62 10.42 -25.03
C ARG A 124 5.03 11.67 -24.26
N ARG A 125 4.15 12.17 -23.39
CA ARG A 125 4.46 13.35 -22.57
C ARG A 125 5.62 13.00 -21.64
N VAL A 126 6.67 13.79 -21.70
CA VAL A 126 7.84 13.67 -20.84
C VAL A 126 7.40 13.98 -19.42
N LYS A 127 7.69 13.10 -18.46
CA LYS A 127 7.42 13.35 -17.04
C LYS A 127 8.70 13.81 -16.35
N GLY A 128 8.59 14.88 -15.56
CA GLY A 128 9.68 15.40 -14.77
C GLY A 128 10.02 14.48 -13.60
N SER A 129 11.19 14.68 -13.00
CA SER A 129 11.64 13.83 -11.90
C SER A 129 10.85 14.07 -10.62
N ASN A 130 10.64 12.99 -9.86
CA ASN A 130 10.01 13.07 -8.56
C ASN A 130 10.95 13.76 -7.55
N LEU A 131 10.37 14.48 -6.60
CA LEU A 131 11.08 15.03 -5.45
C LEU A 131 10.79 14.17 -4.24
N ARG A 132 11.78 13.95 -3.37
CA ARG A 132 11.58 13.25 -2.10
C ARG A 132 11.95 14.17 -0.95
N ILE A 133 11.04 14.33 0.00
CA ILE A 133 11.27 15.07 1.24
C ILE A 133 10.99 14.18 2.44
N ARG A 134 11.64 14.49 3.57
CA ARG A 134 11.34 13.87 4.86
C ARG A 134 10.59 14.87 5.72
N VAL A 135 9.47 14.45 6.29
CA VAL A 135 8.67 15.27 7.19
C VAL A 135 8.64 14.59 8.54
N LYS A 136 9.22 15.27 9.54
CA LYS A 136 9.24 14.81 10.91
C LYS A 136 7.90 15.11 11.59
N LEU A 137 7.31 14.11 12.23
CA LEU A 137 6.04 14.23 12.95
C LEU A 137 6.21 13.84 14.41
N THR A 138 5.49 14.52 15.30
CA THR A 138 5.34 14.08 16.70
C THR A 138 4.22 13.04 16.81
N LEU A 139 4.22 12.25 17.89
CA LEU A 139 3.15 11.29 18.18
C LEU A 139 1.75 11.95 18.22
N GLU A 140 1.65 13.18 18.74
CA GLU A 140 0.40 13.94 18.77
C GLU A 140 -0.10 14.30 17.36
N GLU A 141 0.81 14.70 16.46
CA GLU A 141 0.49 14.98 15.06
C GLU A 141 0.07 13.72 14.32
N ILE A 142 0.70 12.58 14.63
CA ILE A 142 0.35 11.27 14.06
C ILE A 142 -1.03 10.81 14.57
N ALA A 143 -1.34 11.02 15.85
CA ALA A 143 -2.60 10.59 16.45
C ALA A 143 -3.80 11.38 15.92
N ASN A 144 -3.64 12.69 15.70
CA ASN A 144 -4.74 13.56 15.27
C ASN A 144 -4.80 13.77 13.74
N GLY A 145 -3.69 13.53 13.03
CA GLY A 145 -3.53 13.98 11.65
C GLY A 145 -3.23 15.47 11.60
N VAL A 146 -2.49 15.90 10.58
CA VAL A 146 -2.04 17.30 10.47
C VAL A 146 -1.93 17.75 9.03
N GLU A 147 -2.23 19.02 8.78
CA GLU A 147 -1.93 19.69 7.53
C GLU A 147 -0.64 20.49 7.69
N LYS A 148 0.44 20.08 7.02
CA LYS A 148 1.74 20.79 7.06
C LYS A 148 1.98 21.56 5.77
N LYS A 149 2.38 22.83 5.92
CA LYS A 149 2.89 23.65 4.82
C LYS A 149 4.40 23.46 4.73
N VAL A 150 4.86 22.85 3.64
CA VAL A 150 6.30 22.61 3.42
C VAL A 150 6.77 23.41 2.22
N LYS A 151 7.86 24.17 2.41
CA LYS A 151 8.56 24.84 1.31
C LYS A 151 9.40 23.82 0.58
N VAL A 152 9.09 23.60 -0.70
CA VAL A 152 9.84 22.70 -1.58
C VAL A 152 10.56 23.49 -2.64
N ARG A 153 11.83 23.14 -2.87
CA ARG A 153 12.64 23.67 -3.97
C ARG A 153 12.45 22.75 -5.16
N ARG A 154 11.71 23.19 -6.17
CA ARG A 154 11.49 22.40 -7.40
C ARG A 154 11.97 23.14 -8.63
N LYS A 155 12.34 22.37 -9.65
CA LYS A 155 12.66 22.90 -10.98
C LYS A 155 11.37 23.17 -11.75
N VAL A 156 11.20 24.38 -12.24
CA VAL A 156 10.08 24.83 -13.10
C VAL A 156 10.62 25.36 -14.42
N GLN A 157 9.84 25.33 -15.49
CA GLN A 157 10.24 25.95 -16.75
C GLN A 157 10.41 27.46 -16.58
N ALA A 158 11.53 27.99 -17.04
CA ALA A 158 11.80 29.41 -16.96
C ALA A 158 10.88 30.19 -17.92
N GLU A 159 10.35 31.33 -17.48
CA GLU A 159 9.53 32.20 -18.32
C GLU A 159 10.29 32.61 -19.59
N GLY A 160 9.66 32.43 -20.75
CA GLY A 160 10.27 32.74 -22.06
C GLY A 160 11.19 31.66 -22.63
N VAL A 161 11.29 30.48 -22.01
CA VAL A 161 11.90 29.31 -22.65
C VAL A 161 11.05 28.84 -23.84
N SER A 162 11.69 28.51 -24.94
CA SER A 162 11.00 27.91 -26.09
C SER A 162 11.72 26.64 -26.54
N TYR A 163 10.93 25.68 -27.00
CA TYR A 163 11.40 24.38 -27.45
C TYR A 163 11.08 24.20 -28.94
N LYS A 164 11.98 23.56 -29.68
CA LYS A 164 11.77 23.11 -31.06
C LYS A 164 11.77 21.58 -31.12
N THR A 165 11.10 21.00 -32.11
CA THR A 165 11.11 19.54 -32.32
C THR A 165 12.54 19.05 -32.56
N CYS A 166 12.91 17.96 -31.91
CA CYS A 166 14.24 17.38 -32.08
C CYS A 166 14.38 16.81 -33.49
N GLU A 167 15.35 17.32 -34.26
CA GLU A 167 15.61 16.91 -35.65
C GLU A 167 16.06 15.45 -35.74
N THR A 168 16.84 14.97 -34.77
CA THR A 168 17.40 13.60 -34.75
C THR A 168 16.34 12.51 -34.60
N CYS A 169 15.32 12.73 -33.77
CA CYS A 169 14.26 11.75 -33.53
C CYS A 169 12.90 12.17 -34.11
N GLN A 170 12.83 13.32 -34.79
CA GLN A 170 11.61 13.90 -35.36
C GLN A 170 10.44 13.95 -34.35
N GLY A 171 10.73 14.24 -33.09
CA GLY A 171 9.71 14.31 -32.03
C GLY A 171 9.35 12.99 -31.35
N SER A 172 9.86 11.85 -31.83
CA SER A 172 9.55 10.53 -31.26
C SER A 172 10.24 10.26 -29.91
N GLY A 173 11.32 10.99 -29.58
CA GLY A 173 12.11 10.81 -28.36
C GLY A 173 12.93 9.51 -28.31
N GLN A 174 12.80 8.63 -29.31
CA GLN A 174 13.54 7.39 -29.41
C GLN A 174 14.21 7.27 -30.78
N MET A 175 15.32 6.55 -30.83
CA MET A 175 16.00 6.22 -32.07
C MET A 175 16.06 4.71 -32.21
N THR A 176 15.79 4.24 -33.41
CA THR A 176 15.91 2.82 -33.73
C THR A 176 17.38 2.51 -33.99
N ARG A 177 17.99 1.68 -33.14
CA ARG A 177 19.33 1.13 -33.34
C ARG A 177 19.23 -0.29 -33.88
N ILE A 178 19.65 -0.46 -35.13
CA ILE A 178 19.76 -1.77 -35.77
C ILE A 178 21.16 -2.30 -35.48
N THR A 179 21.25 -3.44 -34.81
CA THR A 179 22.51 -4.13 -34.49
C THR A 179 22.51 -5.49 -35.17
N ASN A 180 23.55 -5.80 -35.95
CA ASN A 180 23.70 -7.11 -36.56
C ASN A 180 24.22 -8.10 -35.51
N THR A 181 23.47 -9.15 -35.22
CA THR A 181 23.88 -10.28 -34.36
C THR A 181 24.04 -11.54 -35.20
N ILE A 182 24.66 -12.58 -34.65
CA ILE A 182 24.87 -13.88 -35.32
C ILE A 182 23.52 -14.52 -35.75
N LEU A 183 22.41 -14.12 -35.14
CA LEU A 183 21.05 -14.58 -35.42
C LEU A 183 20.25 -13.65 -36.37
N GLY A 184 20.88 -12.60 -36.92
CA GLY A 184 20.24 -11.66 -37.84
C GLY A 184 20.28 -10.19 -37.39
N ARG A 185 19.52 -9.33 -38.07
CA ARG A 185 19.44 -7.90 -37.72
C ARG A 185 18.45 -7.70 -36.57
N MET A 186 18.95 -7.33 -35.38
CA MET A 186 18.13 -7.01 -34.23
C MET A 186 17.86 -5.50 -34.18
N GLN A 187 16.60 -5.11 -34.19
CA GLN A 187 16.18 -3.71 -34.07
C GLN A 187 15.84 -3.41 -32.60
N THR A 188 16.57 -2.49 -31.99
CA THR A 188 16.35 -2.06 -30.59
C THR A 188 16.04 -0.58 -30.52
N SER A 189 14.99 -0.20 -29.79
CA SER A 189 14.69 1.22 -29.56
C SER A 189 15.53 1.74 -28.40
N THR A 190 16.30 2.80 -28.63
CA THR A 190 17.09 3.51 -27.60
C THR A 190 16.57 4.93 -27.43
N THR A 191 16.77 5.52 -26.25
CA THR A 191 16.43 6.94 -26.03
C THR A 191 17.28 7.83 -26.92
N CYS A 192 16.66 8.82 -27.58
CA CYS A 192 17.39 9.75 -28.43
C CYS A 192 18.44 10.52 -27.61
N SER A 193 19.71 10.42 -27.98
CA SER A 193 20.83 11.06 -27.27
C SER A 193 20.76 12.59 -27.32
N SER A 194 20.27 13.17 -28.43
CA SER A 194 20.20 14.63 -28.62
C SER A 194 19.14 15.33 -27.75
N CYS A 195 18.06 14.66 -27.39
CA CYS A 195 16.97 15.24 -26.59
C CYS A 195 16.73 14.50 -25.26
N GLY A 196 17.52 13.47 -24.94
CA GLY A 196 17.38 12.67 -23.72
C GLY A 196 16.02 11.99 -23.56
N GLY A 197 15.32 11.70 -24.67
CA GLY A 197 13.96 11.16 -24.63
C GLY A 197 12.85 12.19 -24.70
N ALA A 198 13.15 13.50 -24.68
CA ALA A 198 12.14 14.54 -24.60
C ALA A 198 11.38 14.80 -25.90
N GLY A 199 11.92 14.37 -27.06
CA GLY A 199 11.38 14.68 -28.39
C GLY A 199 11.54 16.13 -28.82
N GLN A 200 12.00 17.01 -27.94
CA GLN A 200 12.20 18.43 -28.19
C GLN A 200 13.58 18.88 -27.69
N THR A 201 14.14 19.92 -28.31
CA THR A 201 15.37 20.60 -27.91
C THR A 201 15.11 22.07 -27.64
N ILE A 202 15.93 22.73 -26.83
CA ILE A 202 15.75 24.15 -26.52
C ILE A 202 16.07 24.98 -27.75
N ASN A 203 15.21 25.94 -28.06
CA ASN A 203 15.43 26.96 -29.08
C ASN A 203 15.91 28.27 -28.43
N LYS A 204 15.15 28.80 -27.47
CA LYS A 204 15.51 30.01 -26.72
C LYS A 204 15.66 29.70 -25.24
N ARG A 205 16.81 30.07 -24.66
CA ARG A 205 17.10 29.91 -23.22
C ARG A 205 17.18 31.28 -22.53
N PRO A 206 16.30 31.59 -21.56
CA PRO A 206 16.40 32.82 -20.78
C PRO A 206 17.57 32.75 -19.77
N ALA A 207 18.00 33.91 -19.28
CA ALA A 207 19.05 34.00 -18.25
C ALA A 207 18.57 33.37 -16.92
N GLY A 208 19.44 32.57 -16.29
CA GLY A 208 19.12 31.87 -15.03
C GLY A 208 18.40 30.52 -15.19
N ALA A 209 18.22 30.04 -16.43
CA ALA A 209 17.75 28.69 -16.72
C ALA A 209 18.93 27.72 -16.96
N ASP A 210 18.79 26.47 -16.50
CA ASP A 210 19.78 25.42 -16.72
C ASP A 210 19.82 24.95 -18.19
N GLY A 211 20.68 23.98 -18.50
CA GLY A 211 20.81 23.41 -19.85
C GLY A 211 19.55 22.75 -20.39
N GLN A 212 18.50 22.58 -19.57
CA GLN A 212 17.19 22.04 -19.93
C GLN A 212 16.08 23.10 -19.94
N GLY A 213 16.44 24.37 -19.67
CA GLY A 213 15.49 25.48 -19.65
C GLY A 213 14.73 25.60 -18.32
N LEU A 214 15.20 24.94 -17.26
CA LEU A 214 14.55 24.90 -15.96
C LEU A 214 15.22 25.88 -14.97
N LYS A 215 14.43 26.50 -14.11
CA LYS A 215 14.84 27.36 -13.01
C LYS A 215 14.37 26.77 -11.68
N VAL A 216 15.19 26.88 -10.63
CA VAL A 216 14.80 26.45 -9.29
C VAL A 216 13.93 27.52 -8.66
N THR A 217 12.73 27.14 -8.23
CA THR A 217 11.76 28.00 -7.56
C THR A 217 11.32 27.37 -6.24
N GLU A 218 11.13 28.19 -5.22
CA GLU A 218 10.54 27.76 -3.95
C GLU A 218 9.01 27.87 -4.03
N GLU A 219 8.32 26.77 -3.76
CA GLU A 219 6.85 26.75 -3.68
C GLU A 219 6.44 26.18 -2.32
N THR A 220 5.41 26.77 -1.70
CA THR A 220 4.83 26.21 -0.47
C THR A 220 3.72 25.23 -0.83
N VAL A 221 3.90 23.96 -0.50
CA VAL A 221 2.93 22.89 -0.76
C VAL A 221 2.25 22.53 0.56
N LEU A 222 0.92 22.50 0.53
CA LEU A 222 0.11 21.99 1.64
C LEU A 222 0.01 20.46 1.52
N ILE A 223 0.48 19.76 2.54
CA ILE A 223 0.47 18.29 2.60
C ILE A 223 -0.50 17.89 3.70
N LYS A 224 -1.56 17.15 3.33
CA LYS A 224 -2.50 16.56 4.28
C LYS A 224 -1.99 15.18 4.69
N ILE A 225 -1.65 15.04 5.96
CA ILE A 225 -1.15 13.79 6.52
C ILE A 225 -2.28 13.16 7.34
N PRO A 226 -2.78 11.98 6.95
CA PRO A 226 -3.86 11.32 7.68
C PRO A 226 -3.39 10.89 9.08
N PRO A 227 -4.30 10.72 10.04
CA PRO A 227 -3.94 10.14 11.32
C PRO A 227 -3.49 8.68 11.15
N GLY A 228 -2.62 8.20 12.05
CA GLY A 228 -2.19 6.80 12.08
C GLY A 228 -1.01 6.45 11.16
N VAL A 229 -0.38 7.45 10.52
CA VAL A 229 0.80 7.21 9.69
C VAL A 229 1.91 6.48 10.46
N VAL A 230 2.62 5.61 9.76
CA VAL A 230 3.74 4.82 10.30
C VAL A 230 5.05 5.38 9.76
N GLU A 231 6.12 5.22 10.52
CA GLU A 231 7.47 5.54 10.05
C GLU A 231 7.81 4.81 8.73
N GLY A 232 8.48 5.53 7.83
CA GLY A 232 8.88 5.00 6.52
C GLY A 232 7.76 5.04 5.46
N MET A 233 6.52 5.30 5.84
CA MET A 233 5.42 5.46 4.89
C MET A 233 5.66 6.64 3.95
N GLN A 234 5.31 6.48 2.68
CA GLN A 234 5.50 7.51 1.65
C GLN A 234 4.16 8.00 1.11
N LEU A 235 3.85 9.27 1.35
CA LEU A 235 2.69 9.95 0.77
C LEU A 235 3.08 10.59 -0.56
N LYS A 236 2.24 10.41 -1.59
CA LYS A 236 2.48 10.96 -2.93
C LYS A 236 1.57 12.17 -3.16
N VAL A 237 2.18 13.32 -3.41
CA VAL A 237 1.49 14.54 -3.85
C VAL A 237 1.74 14.74 -5.34
N THR A 238 0.70 14.52 -6.13
CA THR A 238 0.79 14.48 -7.59
C THR A 238 1.13 15.85 -8.18
N GLY A 239 2.04 15.88 -9.16
CA GLY A 239 2.37 17.08 -9.95
C GLY A 239 3.16 18.16 -9.20
N LYS A 240 3.60 17.89 -7.96
CA LYS A 240 4.42 18.80 -7.14
C LYS A 240 5.93 18.46 -7.15
N GLY A 241 6.35 17.57 -8.04
CA GLY A 241 7.76 17.29 -8.33
C GLY A 241 8.37 18.30 -9.32
N ASN A 242 9.51 17.95 -9.91
CA ASN A 242 10.16 18.79 -10.92
C ASN A 242 9.37 18.77 -12.23
N GLU A 243 9.36 19.88 -12.96
CA GLU A 243 8.82 19.92 -14.31
C GLU A 243 9.76 19.22 -15.30
N ALA A 244 9.17 18.64 -16.34
CA ALA A 244 9.92 18.10 -17.46
C ALA A 244 10.31 19.22 -18.44
N PRO A 245 11.45 19.08 -19.13
CA PRO A 245 11.75 19.93 -20.27
C PRO A 245 10.78 19.63 -21.42
N GLY A 246 10.43 20.68 -22.19
CA GLY A 246 9.56 20.58 -23.36
C GLY A 246 8.17 21.15 -23.13
N GLN A 247 7.53 21.60 -24.21
CA GLN A 247 6.26 22.35 -24.20
C GLN A 247 5.07 21.56 -23.63
N HIS A 248 5.17 20.22 -23.62
CA HIS A 248 4.12 19.32 -23.14
C HIS A 248 4.61 18.39 -22.01
N GLY A 249 5.66 18.81 -21.30
CA GLY A 249 6.15 18.10 -20.13
C GLY A 249 5.16 18.14 -18.98
N VAL A 250 4.96 17.03 -18.29
CA VAL A 250 4.18 16.96 -17.05
C VAL A 250 5.13 16.94 -15.85
N SER A 251 4.74 17.57 -14.75
CA SER A 251 5.53 17.54 -13.52
C SER A 251 5.64 16.13 -12.94
N GLY A 252 6.76 15.86 -12.31
CA GLY A 252 6.93 14.73 -11.41
C GLY A 252 6.03 14.85 -10.16
N ASP A 253 6.13 13.87 -9.27
CA ASP A 253 5.39 13.87 -8.02
C ASP A 253 6.31 14.23 -6.83
N LEU A 254 5.73 14.76 -5.77
CA LEU A 254 6.43 14.94 -4.49
C LEU A 254 6.12 13.73 -3.59
N LEU A 255 7.16 12.98 -3.25
CA LEU A 255 7.15 11.84 -2.34
C LEU A 255 7.54 12.33 -0.94
N VAL A 256 6.59 12.28 -0.03
CA VAL A 256 6.75 12.71 1.36
C VAL A 256 6.95 11.48 2.21
N ALA A 257 8.20 11.24 2.62
CA ALA A 257 8.52 10.18 3.56
C ALA A 257 8.28 10.67 4.99
N ILE A 258 7.47 9.93 5.75
CA ILE A 258 7.18 10.23 7.14
C ILE A 258 8.30 9.69 8.03
N GLU A 259 8.76 10.55 8.94
CA GLU A 259 9.74 10.22 9.98
C GLU A 259 9.10 10.53 11.33
N GLU A 260 9.04 9.55 12.21
CA GLU A 260 8.52 9.73 13.56
C GLU A 260 9.60 10.36 14.44
N LYS A 261 9.23 11.32 15.28
CA LYS A 261 10.12 11.85 16.31
C LYS A 261 9.96 11.03 17.58
N ASP A 262 11.09 10.63 18.15
CA ASP A 262 11.13 10.04 19.47
C ASP A 262 10.48 10.95 20.51
N HIS A 263 9.61 10.36 21.33
CA HIS A 263 8.92 11.05 22.42
C HIS A 263 9.58 10.69 23.75
N GLU A 264 9.66 11.65 24.68
CA GLU A 264 10.40 11.47 25.94
C GLU A 264 9.81 10.36 26.83
N PHE A 265 8.47 10.27 26.89
CA PHE A 265 7.76 9.37 27.80
C PHE A 265 6.97 8.23 27.13
N LEU A 266 6.73 8.32 25.82
CA LEU A 266 5.83 7.41 25.11
C LEU A 266 6.62 6.66 24.06
N LYS A 267 6.54 5.34 24.08
CA LYS A 267 7.13 4.47 23.07
C LYS A 267 6.03 3.85 22.25
N ARG A 268 6.13 3.95 20.93
CA ARG A 268 5.15 3.38 20.01
C ARG A 268 5.52 1.95 19.66
N GLU A 269 4.55 1.05 19.74
CA GLU A 269 4.64 -0.32 19.24
C GLU A 269 3.40 -0.62 18.38
N GLY A 270 3.57 -0.48 17.06
CA GLY A 270 2.45 -0.57 16.11
C GLY A 270 1.41 0.53 16.36
N ASP A 271 0.19 0.12 16.69
CA ASP A 271 -0.92 1.02 17.05
C ASP A 271 -0.98 1.30 18.56
N ASN A 272 -0.25 0.53 19.37
CA ASN A 272 -0.21 0.68 20.82
C ASN A 272 0.89 1.64 21.27
N LEU A 273 0.69 2.23 22.44
CA LEU A 273 1.66 3.10 23.10
C LEU A 273 2.05 2.51 24.44
N HIS A 274 3.30 2.68 24.83
CA HIS A 274 3.87 2.22 26.09
C HIS A 274 4.34 3.44 26.88
N TYR A 275 3.95 3.49 28.14
CA TYR A 275 4.34 4.54 29.07
C TYR A 275 4.90 3.92 30.34
N ASP A 276 6.11 4.32 30.73
CA ASP A 276 6.76 3.87 31.95
C ASP A 276 6.38 4.82 33.10
N LEU A 277 5.45 4.40 33.96
CA LEU A 277 5.02 5.17 35.13
C LEU A 277 5.85 4.77 36.35
N TYR A 278 6.66 5.70 36.84
CA TYR A 278 7.37 5.55 38.09
C TYR A 278 6.54 6.05 39.27
N ILE A 279 6.30 5.18 40.26
CA ILE A 279 5.59 5.49 41.49
C ILE A 279 6.47 5.20 42.71
N SER A 280 6.27 5.92 43.81
CA SER A 280 7.00 5.62 45.05
C SER A 280 6.48 4.33 45.70
N PHE A 281 7.29 3.72 46.56
CA PHE A 281 6.86 2.58 47.37
C PHE A 281 5.60 2.90 48.21
N SER A 282 5.53 4.11 48.79
CA SER A 282 4.37 4.55 49.55
C SER A 282 3.10 4.62 48.69
N GLU A 283 3.21 5.13 47.46
CA GLU A 283 2.09 5.19 46.52
C GLU A 283 1.65 3.81 46.04
N ALA A 284 2.60 2.88 45.89
CA ALA A 284 2.30 1.51 45.52
C ALA A 284 1.57 0.77 46.65
N ALA A 285 2.01 0.95 47.90
CA ALA A 285 1.41 0.33 49.07
C ALA A 285 0.01 0.90 49.39
N LEU A 286 -0.13 2.23 49.42
CA LEU A 286 -1.38 2.90 49.81
C LEU A 286 -2.39 3.03 48.67
N GLY A 287 -1.94 2.89 47.43
CA GLY A 287 -2.69 3.30 46.24
C GLY A 287 -2.64 4.81 46.04
N SER A 288 -2.79 5.24 44.79
CA SER A 288 -2.76 6.66 44.45
C SER A 288 -3.55 6.94 43.17
N SER A 289 -3.82 8.21 42.91
CA SER A 289 -4.33 8.65 41.60
C SER A 289 -3.27 9.50 40.92
N LYS A 290 -2.83 9.08 39.74
CA LYS A 290 -1.81 9.77 38.94
C LYS A 290 -2.44 10.33 37.68
N GLU A 291 -1.93 11.48 37.25
CA GLU A 291 -2.29 12.06 35.96
C GLU A 291 -1.16 11.78 34.98
N ILE A 292 -1.49 11.18 33.84
CA ILE A 292 -0.53 10.86 32.78
C ILE A 292 -0.87 11.62 31.51
N ASP A 293 0.16 12.05 30.80
CA ASP A 293 0.03 12.68 29.50
C ASP A 293 -0.10 11.60 28.42
N THR A 294 -1.20 11.64 27.67
CA THR A 294 -1.44 10.79 26.50
C THR A 294 -1.39 11.63 25.23
N VAL A 295 -1.27 10.98 24.06
CA VAL A 295 -1.32 11.64 22.74
C VAL A 295 -2.59 12.45 22.47
N THR A 296 -3.67 12.22 23.22
CA THR A 296 -4.96 12.92 23.06
C THR A 296 -5.29 13.86 24.22
N GLY A 297 -4.34 14.07 25.15
CA GLY A 297 -4.52 14.89 26.34
C GLY A 297 -4.25 14.12 27.63
N LYS A 298 -4.63 14.68 28.77
CA LYS A 298 -4.32 14.12 30.09
C LYS A 298 -5.39 13.13 30.55
N VAL A 299 -4.96 12.04 31.18
CA VAL A 299 -5.86 11.03 31.76
C VAL A 299 -5.46 10.76 33.20
N ARG A 300 -6.44 10.73 34.10
CA ARG A 300 -6.23 10.29 35.48
C ARG A 300 -6.39 8.78 35.58
N ILE A 301 -5.36 8.11 36.07
CA ILE A 301 -5.34 6.68 36.36
C ILE A 301 -5.39 6.44 37.86
N LYS A 302 -6.16 5.44 38.28
CA LYS A 302 -6.18 4.96 39.65
C LYS A 302 -5.21 3.79 39.76
N VAL A 303 -4.22 3.95 40.63
CA VAL A 303 -3.29 2.90 41.04
C VAL A 303 -3.87 2.25 42.29
N GLU A 304 -4.11 0.95 42.21
CA GLU A 304 -4.62 0.15 43.32
C GLU A 304 -3.57 0.04 44.44
N SER A 305 -4.02 -0.11 45.68
CA SER A 305 -3.15 -0.40 46.82
C SER A 305 -2.54 -1.79 46.68
N GLY A 306 -1.27 -1.94 47.06
CA GLY A 306 -0.53 -3.20 46.94
C GLY A 306 -0.10 -3.52 45.51
N VAL A 307 0.02 -2.50 44.64
CA VAL A 307 0.42 -2.75 43.25
C VAL A 307 1.86 -3.22 43.16
N GLN A 308 2.09 -4.29 42.40
CA GLN A 308 3.43 -4.82 42.17
C GLN A 308 4.10 -4.13 40.98
N SER A 309 5.43 -4.02 41.07
CA SER A 309 6.25 -3.52 39.97
C SER A 309 6.14 -4.46 38.76
N GLY A 310 6.08 -3.90 37.55
CA GLY A 310 5.87 -4.63 36.31
C GLY A 310 4.42 -5.06 36.05
N LYS A 311 3.44 -4.59 36.84
CA LYS A 311 2.02 -4.68 36.47
C LYS A 311 1.75 -3.72 35.31
N ILE A 312 1.00 -4.19 34.32
CA ILE A 312 0.63 -3.40 33.13
C ILE A 312 -0.83 -2.98 33.27
N LEU A 313 -1.10 -1.68 33.29
CA LEU A 313 -2.45 -1.14 33.21
C LEU A 313 -2.76 -0.79 31.75
N ARG A 314 -3.84 -1.36 31.22
CA ARG A 314 -4.26 -1.13 29.84
C ARG A 314 -5.39 -0.11 29.76
N LEU A 315 -5.12 1.03 29.14
CA LEU A 315 -6.10 2.06 28.82
C LEU A 315 -6.58 1.88 27.39
N ARG A 316 -7.81 1.36 27.25
CA ARG A 316 -8.38 1.00 25.94
C ARG A 316 -8.64 2.23 25.06
N GLY A 317 -8.24 2.16 23.79
CA GLY A 317 -8.50 3.20 22.79
C GLY A 317 -7.74 4.51 22.99
N LYS A 318 -6.70 4.50 23.82
CA LYS A 318 -5.80 5.64 24.09
C LYS A 318 -4.46 5.57 23.35
N GLY A 319 -4.32 4.63 22.41
CA GLY A 319 -3.21 4.53 21.47
C GLY A 319 -3.45 5.30 20.17
N ILE A 320 -2.77 4.86 19.11
CA ILE A 320 -2.79 5.52 17.79
C ILE A 320 -3.91 4.91 16.93
N PRO A 321 -4.63 5.72 16.12
CA PRO A 321 -5.59 5.21 15.16
C PRO A 321 -4.91 4.37 14.07
N SER A 322 -5.54 3.27 13.68
CA SER A 322 -5.01 2.43 12.60
C SER A 322 -5.26 3.08 11.25
N ILE A 323 -4.27 3.04 10.35
CA ILE A 323 -4.42 3.61 9.00
C ILE A 323 -5.21 2.71 8.05
N ASN A 324 -5.14 1.38 8.25
CA ASN A 324 -5.72 0.37 7.36
C ASN A 324 -7.07 -0.17 7.86
N GLY A 325 -7.56 0.27 9.01
CA GLY A 325 -8.73 -0.32 9.64
C GLY A 325 -9.50 0.65 10.52
N TYR A 326 -10.61 0.16 11.08
CA TYR A 326 -11.42 0.91 12.04
C TYR A 326 -10.97 0.55 13.44
N GLY A 327 -10.34 1.50 14.14
CA GLY A 327 -9.94 1.31 15.54
C GLY A 327 -8.82 2.23 15.97
N LYS A 328 -8.60 2.26 17.28
CA LYS A 328 -7.43 2.86 17.93
C LYS A 328 -6.76 1.78 18.76
N GLY A 329 -5.43 1.80 18.81
CA GLY A 329 -4.70 0.97 19.75
C GLY A 329 -4.92 1.39 21.20
N ASP A 330 -4.23 0.70 22.09
CA ASP A 330 -4.31 0.90 23.54
C ASP A 330 -3.05 1.61 24.06
N LEU A 331 -3.17 2.25 25.23
CA LEU A 331 -2.01 2.75 25.99
C LEU A 331 -1.74 1.77 27.14
N LEU A 332 -0.55 1.17 27.11
CA LEU A 332 -0.03 0.24 28.10
C LEU A 332 0.88 1.00 29.08
N VAL A 333 0.40 1.15 30.30
CA VAL A 333 1.12 1.83 31.38
C VAL A 333 1.84 0.77 32.21
N HIS A 334 3.17 0.77 32.14
CA HIS A 334 4.04 -0.10 32.91
C HIS A 334 4.32 0.56 34.26
N ILE A 335 3.85 -0.07 35.34
CA ILE A 335 4.09 0.45 36.69
C ILE A 335 5.47 0.02 37.15
N ASN A 336 6.33 0.98 37.47
CA ASN A 336 7.66 0.76 38.02
C ASN A 336 7.72 1.37 39.42
N VAL A 337 7.91 0.52 40.45
CA VAL A 337 8.12 1.01 41.81
C VAL A 337 9.55 1.53 41.93
N TRP A 338 9.69 2.83 42.23
CA TRP A 338 10.98 3.48 42.38
C TRP A 338 11.51 3.38 43.80
N THR A 339 12.70 2.80 43.94
CA THR A 339 13.40 2.70 45.23
C THR A 339 14.40 3.85 45.37
N PRO A 340 14.29 4.70 46.41
CA PRO A 340 15.21 5.82 46.61
C PRO A 340 16.64 5.33 46.93
N LYS A 341 17.65 6.03 46.39
CA LYS A 341 19.07 5.68 46.60
C LYS A 341 19.66 6.22 47.90
N THR A 342 19.04 7.27 48.46
CA THR A 342 19.50 7.94 49.67
C THR A 342 18.33 8.12 50.62
N LEU A 343 18.55 7.85 51.90
CA LEU A 343 17.54 7.93 52.96
C LEU A 343 18.02 8.84 54.08
N THR A 344 17.09 9.55 54.71
CA THR A 344 17.36 10.28 55.97
C THR A 344 17.43 9.31 57.15
N SER A 345 17.99 9.74 58.28
CA SER A 345 18.06 8.93 59.50
C SER A 345 16.68 8.44 59.97
N GLU A 346 15.67 9.30 59.87
CA GLU A 346 14.28 8.96 60.20
C GLU A 346 13.75 7.87 59.27
N GLN A 347 13.92 8.02 57.95
CA GLN A 347 13.46 7.04 56.96
C GLN A 347 14.16 5.70 57.14
N LYS A 348 15.47 5.72 57.42
CA LYS A 348 16.24 4.50 57.69
C LYS A 348 15.69 3.76 58.91
N SER A 349 15.44 4.48 60.01
CA SER A 349 14.88 3.89 61.22
C SER A 349 13.47 3.29 61.00
N PHE A 350 12.68 3.87 60.10
CA PHE A 350 11.37 3.33 59.73
C PHE A 350 11.50 1.97 59.02
N PHE A 351 12.37 1.88 58.00
CA PHE A 351 12.58 0.62 57.28
C PHE A 351 13.23 -0.46 58.15
N GLU A 352 14.15 -0.09 59.06
CA GLU A 352 14.74 -1.04 60.01
C GLU A 352 13.70 -1.66 60.94
N LYS A 353 12.73 -0.87 61.43
CA LYS A 353 11.63 -1.39 62.28
C LYS A 353 10.65 -2.28 61.54
N MET A 354 10.48 -2.03 60.24
CA MET A 354 9.55 -2.77 59.39
C MET A 354 10.19 -4.00 58.73
N ALA A 355 11.50 -4.18 58.85
CA ALA A 355 12.23 -5.25 58.16
C ALA A 355 11.77 -6.66 58.58
N ASP A 356 11.39 -6.83 59.85
CA ASP A 356 10.94 -8.11 60.41
C ASP A 356 9.40 -8.27 60.39
N ASP A 357 8.66 -7.29 59.85
CA ASP A 357 7.19 -7.37 59.73
C ASP A 357 6.80 -8.28 58.56
N GLU A 358 5.84 -9.18 58.78
CA GLU A 358 5.40 -10.17 57.78
C GLU A 358 4.99 -9.53 56.44
N ASN A 359 4.48 -8.29 56.45
CA ASN A 359 4.03 -7.60 55.24
C ASN A 359 5.18 -7.03 54.38
N PHE A 360 6.38 -6.88 54.96
CA PHE A 360 7.56 -6.37 54.27
C PHE A 360 8.49 -7.48 53.80
N ILE A 361 8.24 -8.73 54.23
CA ILE A 361 8.93 -9.92 53.74
C ILE A 361 8.35 -10.29 52.35
N PRO A 362 9.14 -10.29 51.28
CA PRO A 362 8.64 -10.63 49.95
C PRO A 362 8.16 -12.08 49.88
N ASN A 363 6.88 -12.29 49.59
CA ASN A 363 6.28 -13.61 49.36
C ASN A 363 5.59 -13.65 47.98
N PRO A 364 6.36 -13.75 46.87
CA PRO A 364 5.80 -13.70 45.52
C PRO A 364 4.87 -14.90 45.28
N GLU A 365 3.65 -14.63 44.82
CA GLU A 365 2.70 -15.70 44.47
C GLU A 365 3.03 -16.26 43.07
N LYS A 366 2.52 -17.47 42.74
CA LYS A 366 2.72 -18.08 41.41
C LYS A 366 2.17 -17.23 40.25
N SER A 367 1.28 -16.29 40.53
CA SER A 367 0.78 -15.29 39.57
C SER A 367 1.77 -14.17 39.29
N ASP A 368 2.72 -13.92 40.21
CA ASP A 368 3.73 -12.86 40.11
C ASP A 368 4.92 -13.36 39.31
N LYS A 369 4.72 -13.54 38.00
CA LYS A 369 5.80 -13.95 37.09
C LYS A 369 7.01 -13.05 37.26
N SER A 370 8.17 -13.64 37.50
CA SER A 370 9.42 -12.90 37.61
C SER A 370 9.73 -12.18 36.29
N PHE A 371 10.58 -11.14 36.34
CA PHE A 371 11.05 -10.47 35.14
C PHE A 371 11.61 -11.46 34.10
N PHE A 372 12.36 -12.46 34.55
CA PHE A 372 12.97 -13.47 33.68
C PHE A 372 11.93 -14.40 33.04
N GLU A 373 10.91 -14.81 33.79
CA GLU A 373 9.80 -15.61 33.25
C GLU A 373 9.00 -14.84 32.20
N LYS A 374 8.71 -13.55 32.45
CA LYS A 374 8.04 -12.69 31.47
C LYS A 374 8.84 -12.56 30.17
N VAL A 375 10.17 -12.40 30.27
CA VAL A 375 11.05 -12.34 29.11
C VAL A 375 11.10 -13.68 28.39
N LYS A 376 11.20 -14.79 29.12
CA LYS A 376 11.19 -16.14 28.54
C LYS A 376 9.90 -16.41 27.76
N ASP A 377 8.75 -16.02 28.29
CA ASP A 377 7.45 -16.14 27.61
C ASP A 377 7.34 -15.27 26.34
N MET A 378 8.14 -14.22 26.19
CA MET A 378 8.19 -13.40 24.96
C MET A 378 9.06 -14.00 23.85
N PHE A 379 10.01 -14.89 24.20
CA PHE A 379 10.93 -15.54 23.26
C PHE A 379 10.63 -17.02 23.01
N SER A 380 9.63 -17.57 23.70
CA SER A 380 9.07 -18.92 23.49
C SER A 380 7.85 -18.82 22.59
#